data_AF-A0A9P0KNE3-F1
#
_entry.id   AF-A0A9P0KNE3-F1
#
_cell.length_a   1.000
_cell.length_b   1.000
_cell.length_c   1.000
_cell.angle_alpha   90.00
_cell.angle_beta   90.00
_cell.angle_gamma   90.00
#
_symmetry.space_group_name_H-M   'P 1'
#
loop_
_entity.id
_entity.type
_entity.pdbx_description
1 polymer ?
#
loop_
_entity_poly.entity_id
_entity_poly.type
_entity_poly.pdbx_seq_one_letter_code
_entity_poly.pdbx_strand_id
1 'polypeptide(L)'
;MKSQREVAMISEMIHTASLVHDDVIDQSDFRRGKPSVNVKWNHKKVTMAGDFILAVASMMISRIRNNDVTLVLSQVVTDLVQGEFMQLGAKETENERFAHYLTKTYRKTASLKANSLKAVSFNLYSQHFTDKAINLFDI
;
A
#
# COMPACT_ATOMS: atom_id res chain seq x y z
N MET A 1 4.59 0.38 20.62
CA MET A 1 4.59 -0.94 19.93
C MET A 1 3.27 -1.28 19.22
N LYS A 2 2.09 -1.08 19.83
CA LYS A 2 0.80 -1.46 19.21
C LYS A 2 0.49 -0.69 17.92
N SER A 3 0.69 0.63 17.91
CA SER A 3 0.50 1.50 16.74
C SER A 3 1.40 1.16 15.55
N GLN A 4 2.67 0.85 15.81
CA GLN A 4 3.63 0.39 14.79
C GLN A 4 3.17 -0.91 14.13
N ARG A 5 2.71 -1.89 14.93
CA ARG A 5 2.21 -3.17 14.42
C ARG A 5 0.97 -3.00 13.56
N GLU A 6 0.06 -2.11 13.96
CA GLU A 6 -1.16 -1.84 13.21
C GLU A 6 -0.88 -1.27 11.82
N VAL A 7 -0.03 -0.25 11.73
CA VAL A 7 0.39 0.31 10.42
C VAL A 7 1.15 -0.73 9.60
N ALA A 8 2.05 -1.52 10.20
CA ALA A 8 2.78 -2.57 9.49
C ALA A 8 1.84 -3.66 8.92
N MET A 9 0.82 -4.09 9.66
CA MET A 9 -0.17 -5.04 9.17
C MET A 9 -0.92 -4.48 7.96
N ILE A 10 -1.39 -3.23 8.03
CA ILE A 10 -2.12 -2.59 6.93
C ILE A 10 -1.22 -2.45 5.70
N SER A 11 0.02 -2.00 5.87
CA SER A 11 0.99 -1.89 4.77
C SER A 11 1.24 -3.23 4.09
N GLU A 12 1.36 -4.32 4.86
CA GLU A 12 1.53 -5.67 4.30
C GLU A 12 0.26 -6.16 3.59
N MET A 13 -0.93 -5.80 4.07
CA MET A 13 -2.18 -6.11 3.37
C MET A 13 -2.28 -5.39 2.03
N ILE A 14 -1.94 -4.09 1.98
CA ILE A 14 -1.87 -3.33 0.72
C ILE A 14 -0.85 -3.96 -0.23
N HIS A 15 0.34 -4.31 0.28
CA HIS A 15 1.35 -5.00 -0.51
C HIS A 15 0.83 -6.32 -1.07
N THR A 16 0.22 -7.15 -0.21
CA THR A 16 -0.32 -8.45 -0.62
C THR A 16 -1.42 -8.31 -1.67
N ALA A 17 -2.32 -7.33 -1.51
CA ALA A 17 -3.34 -7.04 -2.52
C ALA A 17 -2.72 -6.66 -3.87
N SER A 18 -1.70 -5.79 -3.88
CA SER A 18 -1.02 -5.43 -5.12
C SER A 18 -0.34 -6.62 -5.78
N LEU A 19 0.29 -7.50 -5.00
CA LEU A 19 0.88 -8.73 -5.53
C LEU A 19 -0.17 -9.65 -6.17
N VAL A 20 -1.33 -9.81 -5.53
CA VAL A 20 -2.44 -10.63 -6.07
C VAL A 20 -2.96 -10.05 -7.38
N HIS A 21 -3.09 -8.73 -7.49
CA HIS A 21 -3.50 -8.07 -8.72
C HIS A 21 -2.42 -8.15 -9.81
N ASP A 22 -1.14 -7.97 -9.47
CA ASP A 22 0.00 -8.14 -10.40
C ASP A 22 -0.01 -9.54 -11.04
N ASP A 23 -0.26 -10.60 -10.26
CA ASP A 23 -0.28 -11.98 -10.78
C ASP A 23 -1.31 -12.17 -11.93
N VAL A 24 -2.44 -11.44 -11.87
CA VAL A 24 -3.48 -11.46 -12.91
C VAL A 24 -3.08 -10.60 -14.11
N ILE A 25 -2.51 -9.41 -13.87
CA ILE A 25 -2.10 -8.47 -14.91
C ILE A 25 -0.94 -9.04 -15.73
N ASP A 26 0.06 -9.59 -15.07
CA ASP A 26 1.29 -10.10 -15.70
C ASP A 26 1.13 -11.51 -16.29
N GLN A 27 -0.04 -12.15 -16.13
CA GLN A 27 -0.30 -13.55 -16.51
C GLN A 27 0.80 -14.53 -16.03
N SER A 28 1.36 -14.25 -14.86
CA SER A 28 2.49 -15.03 -14.36
C SER A 28 2.04 -16.43 -13.96
N ASP A 29 2.70 -17.47 -14.48
CA ASP A 29 2.38 -18.86 -14.08
C ASP A 29 2.95 -19.22 -12.70
N PHE A 30 3.96 -18.47 -12.22
CA PHE A 30 4.69 -18.76 -10.99
C PHE A 30 5.01 -17.50 -10.18
N ARG A 31 4.88 -17.59 -8.85
CA ARG A 31 5.38 -16.59 -7.89
C ARG A 31 6.21 -17.24 -6.79
N ARG A 32 7.45 -16.76 -6.62
CA ARG A 32 8.41 -17.29 -5.62
C ARG A 32 8.56 -18.83 -5.67
N GLY A 33 8.59 -19.40 -6.88
CA GLY A 33 8.74 -20.84 -7.10
C GLY A 33 7.48 -21.70 -6.84
N LYS A 34 6.34 -21.09 -6.53
CA LYS A 34 5.03 -21.77 -6.43
C LYS A 34 4.15 -21.34 -7.61
N PRO A 35 3.22 -22.18 -8.08
CA PRO A 35 2.22 -21.75 -9.05
C PRO A 35 1.51 -20.50 -8.54
N SER A 36 1.35 -19.49 -9.39
CA SER A 36 0.65 -18.27 -9.02
C SER A 36 -0.79 -18.58 -8.62
N VAL A 37 -1.40 -17.65 -7.90
CA VAL A 37 -2.81 -17.78 -7.52
C VAL A 37 -3.70 -17.89 -8.76
N ASN A 38 -3.29 -17.24 -9.86
CA ASN A 38 -3.97 -17.23 -11.15
C ASN A 38 -3.98 -18.59 -11.86
N VAL A 39 -2.92 -19.39 -11.71
CA VAL A 39 -2.89 -20.76 -12.25
C VAL A 39 -3.84 -21.69 -11.49
N LYS A 40 -4.07 -21.44 -10.21
CA LYS A 40 -4.96 -22.27 -9.36
C LYS A 40 -6.42 -21.89 -9.44
N TRP A 41 -6.73 -20.61 -9.67
CA TRP A 41 -8.08 -20.07 -9.70
C TRP A 41 -8.24 -19.09 -10.86
N ASN A 42 -9.40 -19.08 -11.52
CA ASN A 42 -9.63 -18.17 -12.64
C ASN A 42 -9.43 -16.69 -12.27
N HIS A 43 -9.08 -15.87 -13.27
CA HIS A 43 -8.70 -14.46 -13.11
C HIS A 43 -9.71 -13.69 -12.24
N LYS A 44 -11.01 -13.92 -12.44
CA LYS A 44 -12.10 -13.26 -11.70
C LYS A 44 -12.02 -13.50 -10.19
N LYS A 45 -11.76 -14.75 -9.75
CA LYS A 45 -11.63 -15.06 -8.32
C LYS A 45 -10.41 -14.40 -7.70
N VAL A 46 -9.30 -14.33 -8.44
CA VAL A 46 -8.05 -13.71 -7.96
C VAL A 46 -8.19 -12.20 -7.84
N THR A 47 -8.79 -11.54 -8.83
CA THR A 47 -9.10 -10.09 -8.75
C THR A 47 -9.99 -9.79 -7.54
N MET A 48 -11.07 -10.56 -7.34
CA MET A 48 -11.96 -10.38 -6.18
C MET A 48 -11.24 -10.60 -4.84
N ALA A 49 -10.27 -11.51 -4.77
CA ALA A 49 -9.47 -11.71 -3.57
C ALA A 49 -8.59 -10.49 -3.25
N GLY A 50 -7.95 -9.90 -4.27
CA GLY A 50 -7.21 -8.64 -4.12
C GLY A 50 -8.10 -7.50 -3.64
N ASP A 51 -9.29 -7.36 -4.24
CA ASP A 51 -10.27 -6.34 -3.86
C ASP A 51 -10.75 -6.53 -2.41
N PHE A 52 -10.97 -7.78 -1.99
CA PHE A 52 -11.35 -8.09 -0.62
C PHE A 52 -10.25 -7.71 0.38
N ILE A 53 -8.99 -8.05 0.10
CA ILE A 53 -7.86 -7.68 0.96
C ILE A 53 -7.75 -6.16 1.07
N LEU A 54 -7.88 -5.44 -0.05
CA LEU A 54 -7.82 -3.98 -0.07
C LEU A 54 -9.00 -3.34 0.68
N ALA A 55 -10.20 -3.91 0.59
CA ALA A 55 -11.37 -3.47 1.34
C ALA A 55 -11.17 -3.62 2.85
N VAL A 56 -10.63 -4.76 3.30
CA VAL A 56 -10.30 -4.97 4.71
C VAL A 56 -9.20 -4.01 5.17
N ALA A 57 -8.15 -3.80 4.37
CA ALA A 57 -7.10 -2.83 4.66
C ALA A 57 -7.68 -1.41 4.81
N SER A 58 -8.58 -1.01 3.92
CA SER A 58 -9.27 0.29 3.96
C SER A 58 -10.10 0.47 5.23
N MET A 59 -10.82 -0.57 5.64
CA MET A 59 -11.54 -0.58 6.91
C MET A 59 -10.58 -0.45 8.11
N MET A 60 -9.43 -1.11 8.08
CA MET A 60 -8.42 -1.01 9.15
C MET A 60 -7.78 0.38 9.20
N ILE A 61 -7.50 1.01 8.07
CA ILE A 61 -7.02 2.41 8.00
C ILE A 61 -8.02 3.34 8.71
N SER A 62 -9.31 3.22 8.40
CA SER A 62 -10.37 4.02 9.02
C SER A 62 -10.43 3.85 10.54
N ARG A 63 -10.17 2.64 11.05
CA ARG A 63 -10.17 2.34 12.49
C ARG A 63 -9.03 3.00 13.27
N ILE A 64 -7.96 3.43 12.61
CA ILE A 64 -6.87 4.18 13.27
C ILE A 64 -7.36 5.54 13.78
N ARG A 65 -8.40 6.11 13.15
CA ARG A 65 -8.97 7.43 13.52
C ARG A 65 -7.94 8.57 13.55
N ASN A 66 -6.95 8.50 12.65
CA ASN A 66 -5.97 9.55 12.43
C ASN A 66 -6.00 9.94 10.94
N ASN A 67 -6.36 11.19 10.67
CA ASN A 67 -6.55 11.69 9.31
C ASN A 67 -5.22 11.72 8.53
N ASP A 68 -4.12 12.07 9.17
CA ASP A 68 -2.81 12.12 8.52
C ASP A 68 -2.34 10.72 8.11
N VAL A 69 -2.55 9.73 8.99
CA VAL A 69 -2.27 8.32 8.68
C VAL A 69 -3.17 7.84 7.54
N THR A 70 -4.46 8.18 7.59
CA THR A 70 -5.43 7.82 6.55
C THR A 70 -5.03 8.38 5.19
N LEU A 71 -4.65 9.66 5.14
CA LEU A 71 -4.22 10.32 3.91
C LEU A 71 -2.94 9.69 3.34
N VAL A 72 -1.95 9.45 4.21
CA VAL A 72 -0.66 8.87 3.80
C VAL A 72 -0.81 7.44 3.26
N LEU A 73 -1.59 6.60 3.92
CA LEU A 73 -1.81 5.21 3.45
C LEU A 73 -2.73 5.15 2.22
N SER A 74 -3.70 6.07 2.10
CA SER A 74 -4.50 6.19 0.87
C SER A 74 -3.65 6.64 -0.32
N GLN A 75 -2.69 7.54 -0.11
CA GLN A 75 -1.74 7.96 -1.16
C GLN A 75 -0.93 6.78 -1.69
N VAL A 76 -0.55 5.83 -0.83
CA VAL A 76 0.13 4.60 -1.28
C VAL A 76 -0.73 3.81 -2.26
N VAL A 77 -2.02 3.61 -1.94
CA VAL A 77 -2.95 2.89 -2.82
C VAL A 77 -3.08 3.62 -4.17
N THR A 78 -3.22 4.94 -4.14
CA THR A 78 -3.24 5.77 -5.35
C THR A 78 -1.96 5.65 -6.16
N ASP A 79 -0.80 5.71 -5.51
CA ASP A 79 0.50 5.62 -6.17
C ASP A 79 0.68 4.27 -6.86
N LEU A 80 0.32 3.16 -6.20
CA LEU A 80 0.39 1.82 -6.79
C LEU A 80 -0.43 1.73 -8.08
N VAL A 81 -1.69 2.15 -8.03
CA VAL A 81 -2.60 2.15 -9.19
C VAL A 81 -2.08 3.06 -10.30
N GLN A 82 -1.59 4.26 -9.96
CA GLN A 82 -0.98 5.15 -10.94
C GLN A 82 0.29 4.55 -11.55
N GLY A 83 1.08 3.82 -10.77
CA GLY A 83 2.26 3.09 -11.23
C GLY A 83 1.92 1.99 -12.25
N GLU A 84 0.79 1.31 -12.10
CA GLU A 84 0.25 0.37 -13.10
C GLU A 84 -0.17 1.10 -14.38
N PHE A 85 -0.95 2.18 -14.28
CA PHE A 85 -1.38 2.94 -15.46
C PHE A 85 -0.20 3.46 -16.29
N MET A 86 0.90 3.82 -15.63
CA MET A 86 2.12 4.25 -16.31
C MET A 86 2.72 3.17 -17.22
N GLN A 87 2.42 1.88 -17.02
CA GLN A 87 2.87 0.81 -17.93
C GLN A 87 2.14 0.78 -19.27
N LEU A 88 0.97 1.40 -19.36
CA LEU A 88 0.13 1.34 -20.56
C LEU A 88 0.56 2.34 -21.65
N GLY A 89 1.52 3.23 -21.39
CA GLY A 89 1.97 4.26 -22.33
C GLY A 89 3.45 4.13 -22.69
N ALA A 90 3.77 4.30 -23.98
CA ALA A 90 5.15 4.44 -24.45
C ALA A 90 5.65 5.90 -24.35
N LYS A 91 6.97 6.09 -24.16
CA LYS A 91 7.63 7.41 -24.14
C LYS A 91 8.67 7.52 -25.26
N GLU A 92 8.74 8.69 -25.90
CA GLU A 92 9.42 8.88 -27.18
C GLU A 92 10.92 9.15 -27.02
N THR A 93 11.35 9.92 -26.01
CA THR A 93 12.78 10.29 -25.82
C THR A 93 13.47 9.58 -24.65
N GLU A 94 14.80 9.56 -24.64
CA GLU A 94 15.61 8.89 -23.60
C GLU A 94 15.49 9.56 -22.23
N ASN A 95 15.53 10.90 -22.18
CA ASN A 95 15.34 11.65 -20.93
C ASN A 95 13.95 11.40 -20.34
N GLU A 96 12.91 11.34 -21.18
CA GLU A 96 11.55 11.00 -20.74
C GLU A 96 11.47 9.55 -20.23
N ARG A 97 12.18 8.60 -20.86
CA ARG A 97 12.26 7.21 -20.40
C ARG A 97 12.87 7.11 -19.00
N PHE A 98 13.96 7.83 -18.73
CA PHE A 98 14.61 7.80 -17.41
C PHE A 98 13.72 8.43 -16.32
N ALA A 99 13.17 9.62 -16.56
CA ALA A 99 12.25 10.27 -15.62
C ALA A 99 10.99 9.42 -15.36
N HIS A 100 10.46 8.80 -16.42
CA HIS A 100 9.34 7.87 -16.31
C HIS A 100 9.70 6.64 -15.47
N TYR A 101 10.86 6.04 -15.71
CA TYR A 101 11.34 4.89 -14.94
C TYR A 101 11.44 5.21 -13.44
N LEU A 102 12.03 6.35 -13.08
CA LEU A 102 12.14 6.79 -11.67
C LEU A 102 10.76 6.98 -11.05
N THR A 103 9.85 7.67 -11.74
CA THR A 103 8.50 7.94 -11.25
C THR A 103 7.70 6.64 -11.08
N LYS A 104 7.78 5.72 -12.05
CA LYS A 104 7.15 4.40 -11.98
C LYS A 104 7.70 3.58 -10.82
N THR A 105 9.01 3.52 -10.65
CA THR A 105 9.68 2.77 -9.58
C THR A 105 9.32 3.32 -8.21
N TYR A 106 9.24 4.65 -8.09
CA TYR A 106 8.76 5.28 -6.87
C TYR A 106 7.33 4.82 -6.55
N ARG A 107 6.42 4.95 -7.51
CA ARG A 107 5.01 4.61 -7.36
C ARG A 107 4.76 3.14 -7.03
N LYS A 108 5.36 2.21 -7.78
CA LYS A 108 5.20 0.76 -7.58
C LYS A 108 5.86 0.23 -6.30
N THR A 109 6.85 0.93 -5.73
CA THR A 109 7.67 0.32 -4.66
C THR A 109 8.08 1.30 -3.56
N ALA A 110 8.73 2.40 -3.90
CA ALA A 110 9.30 3.29 -2.87
C ALA A 110 8.22 4.00 -2.05
N SER A 111 7.09 4.36 -2.67
CA SER A 111 5.96 5.05 -2.02
C SER A 111 5.44 4.25 -0.84
N LEU A 112 5.16 2.95 -1.02
CA LEU A 112 4.70 2.08 0.07
C LEU A 112 5.67 2.12 1.26
N LYS A 113 6.97 1.99 1.02
CA LYS A 113 7.98 2.00 2.10
C LYS A 113 8.05 3.36 2.80
N ALA A 114 8.18 4.43 2.03
CA ALA A 114 8.33 5.79 2.55
C ALA A 114 7.10 6.21 3.36
N ASN A 115 5.90 5.99 2.82
CA ASN A 115 4.65 6.36 3.46
C ASN A 115 4.30 5.45 4.65
N SER A 116 4.71 4.18 4.65
CA SER A 116 4.56 3.32 5.84
C SER A 116 5.35 3.87 7.04
N LEU A 117 6.61 4.28 6.81
CA LEU A 117 7.44 4.90 7.86
C LEU A 117 6.84 6.24 8.32
N LYS A 118 6.36 7.06 7.39
CA LYS A 118 5.69 8.33 7.68
C LYS A 118 4.41 8.15 8.50
N ALA A 119 3.58 7.16 8.15
CA ALA A 119 2.34 6.83 8.86
C ALA A 119 2.61 6.39 10.30
N VAL A 120 3.66 5.57 10.52
CA VAL A 120 4.09 5.19 11.88
C VAL A 120 4.44 6.44 12.70
N SER A 121 5.20 7.37 12.12
CA SER A 121 5.58 8.62 12.78
C SER A 121 4.35 9.41 13.22
N PHE A 122 3.40 9.69 12.31
CA PHE A 122 2.18 10.42 12.62
C PHE A 122 1.32 9.76 13.69
N ASN A 123 1.20 8.43 13.65
CA ASN A 123 0.42 7.69 14.64
C ASN A 123 1.06 7.77 16.05
N LEU A 124 2.40 7.74 16.14
CA LEU A 124 3.12 7.87 17.41
C LEU A 124 3.00 9.28 18.00
N TYR A 125 3.15 10.32 17.18
CA TYR A 125 3.02 11.71 17.65
C TYR A 125 1.63 12.00 18.23
N SER A 126 0.58 11.51 17.57
CA SER A 126 -0.80 11.68 18.05
C SER A 126 -1.06 10.97 19.38
N GLN A 127 -0.56 9.74 19.55
CA GLN A 127 -0.70 9.00 20.82
C GLN A 127 0.04 9.68 21.97
N HIS A 128 1.27 10.15 21.74
CA HIS A 128 2.03 10.87 22.78
C HIS A 128 1.34 12.14 23.27
N PHE A 129 0.68 12.89 22.39
CA PHE A 129 -0.09 14.08 22.78
C PHE A 129 -1.32 13.70 23.62
N THR A 130 -2.04 12.66 23.20
CA THR A 130 -3.23 12.18 23.90
C THR A 130 -2.89 11.65 25.30
N ASP A 131 -1.83 10.85 25.41
CA ASP A 131 -1.35 10.32 26.69
C ASP A 131 -0.89 11.44 27.64
N LYS A 132 -0.20 12.48 27.12
CA LYS A 132 0.17 13.65 27.91
C LYS A 132 -1.05 14.45 28.37
N ALA A 133 -2.05 14.62 27.50
CA ALA A 133 -3.25 15.37 27.84
C ALA A 133 -4.02 14.67 28.97
N ILE A 134 -4.21 13.35 28.89
CA ILE A 134 -4.88 12.56 29.93
C ILE A 134 -4.15 12.71 31.29
N ASN A 135 -2.82 12.53 31.31
CA ASN A 135 -2.03 12.65 32.54
C ASN A 135 -2.02 14.09 33.13
N LEU A 136 -2.34 15.13 32.35
CA LEU A 136 -2.41 16.50 32.84
C LEU A 136 -3.74 16.82 33.52
N PHE A 137 -4.79 16.03 33.25
CA PHE A 137 -6.12 16.17 33.87
C PHE A 137 -6.32 15.24 35.09
N ASP A 138 -5.37 14.34 35.34
CA ASP A 138 -5.37 13.41 36.49
C ASP A 138 -4.56 13.95 37.71
N ILE A 139 -4.26 15.25 37.75
CA ILE A 139 -3.63 15.98 38.87
C ILE A 139 -4.58 17.10 39.32
#